data_AF-A0A133ZGB9-F1
#
_entry.id   AF-A0A133ZGB9-F1
#
_cell.length_a   1.000
_cell.length_b   1.000
_cell.length_c   1.000
_cell.angle_alpha   90.00
_cell.angle_beta   90.00
_cell.angle_gamma   90.00
#
_symmetry.space_group_name_H-M   'P 1'
#
loop_
_entity.id
_entity.type
_entity.pdbx_description
1 polymer ?
#
loop_
_entity_poly.entity_id
_entity_poly.type
_entity_poly.pdbx_seq_one_letter_code
_entity_poly.pdbx_strand_id
1 'polypeptide(L)'
;MINIKDLKLGQCVYVVKVGYVRSTRKQELDEIIKTKVVKVGRRYISVDIKGFIETFDSQKDFKIYNQYDKPRFELYLTEKDYFDELKKAKLSRKIKSFFDDYSYKYYLIISLEDLENINNIIDKY
;
A
#
# COMPACT_ATOMS: atom_id res chain seq x y z
N MET A 1 -2.85 3.07 7.80
CA MET A 1 -1.69 3.96 7.97
C MET A 1 -1.07 3.65 9.31
N ILE A 2 0.23 3.42 9.36
CA ILE A 2 0.92 3.05 10.60
C ILE A 2 0.94 4.25 11.55
N ASN A 3 0.55 4.04 12.80
CA ASN A 3 0.74 5.03 13.85
C ASN A 3 2.01 4.68 14.63
N ILE A 4 3.00 5.59 14.59
CA ILE A 4 4.31 5.39 15.22
C ILE A 4 4.21 5.14 16.73
N LYS A 5 3.19 5.69 17.39
CA LYS A 5 2.99 5.56 18.83
C LYS A 5 2.65 4.13 19.26
N ASP A 6 2.15 3.33 18.32
CA ASP A 6 1.73 1.94 18.59
C ASP A 6 2.89 0.96 18.39
N LEU A 7 4.04 1.44 17.90
CA LEU A 7 5.22 0.63 17.63
C LEU A 7 6.15 0.54 18.84
N LYS A 8 6.60 -0.68 19.13
CA LYS A 8 7.47 -0.99 20.28
C LYS A 8 8.78 -1.63 19.83
N LEU A 9 9.83 -1.44 20.64
CA LEU A 9 11.11 -2.11 20.43
C LEU A 9 10.93 -3.64 20.49
N GLY A 10 11.55 -4.36 19.55
CA GLY A 10 11.41 -5.80 19.40
C GLY A 10 10.13 -6.28 18.70
N GLN A 11 9.19 -5.38 18.38
CA GLN A 11 7.95 -5.74 17.68
C GLN A 11 8.23 -6.29 16.28
N CYS A 12 7.56 -7.38 15.94
CA CYS A 12 7.61 -7.96 14.59
C CYS A 12 6.88 -7.04 13.60
N VAL A 13 7.54 -6.74 12.49
CA VAL A 13 7.05 -5.93 11.38
C VAL A 13 7.50 -6.55 10.05
N TYR A 14 6.95 -6.05 8.96
CA TYR A 14 7.23 -6.53 7.62
C TYR A 14 7.80 -5.40 6.78
N VAL A 15 8.97 -5.60 6.20
CA VAL A 15 9.53 -4.69 5.19
C VAL A 15 9.36 -5.32 3.83
N VAL A 16 8.78 -4.57 2.89
CA VAL A 16 8.70 -4.96 1.49
C VAL A 16 9.79 -4.23 0.74
N LYS A 17 10.72 -4.98 0.16
CA LYS A 17 11.66 -4.47 -0.82
C LYS A 17 10.98 -4.49 -2.19
N VAL A 18 10.81 -3.32 -2.78
CA VAL A 18 10.01 -3.15 -3.99
C VAL A 18 10.83 -3.51 -5.23
N GLY A 19 10.28 -4.39 -6.06
CA GLY A 19 10.86 -4.84 -7.31
C GLY A 19 10.37 -4.05 -8.52
N TYR A 20 11.28 -3.77 -9.46
CA TYR A 20 10.98 -2.99 -10.66
C TYR A 20 11.52 -3.66 -11.92
N VAL A 21 10.76 -3.54 -13.01
CA VAL A 21 11.21 -3.84 -14.38
C VAL A 21 10.95 -2.62 -15.24
N ARG A 22 11.98 -2.14 -15.95
CA ARG A 22 11.88 -0.94 -16.82
C ARG A 22 11.12 0.20 -16.13
N SER A 23 11.53 0.54 -14.92
CA SER A 23 10.92 1.63 -14.14
C SER A 23 9.49 1.40 -13.64
N THR A 24 8.87 0.26 -13.91
CA THR A 24 7.51 -0.10 -13.47
C THR A 24 7.58 -1.10 -12.32
N ARG A 25 6.84 -0.86 -11.23
CA ARG A 25 6.78 -1.80 -10.10
C ARG A 25 6.18 -3.14 -10.57
N LYS A 26 6.81 -4.23 -10.16
CA LYS A 26 6.39 -5.60 -10.43
C LYS A 26 6.20 -6.34 -9.12
N GLN A 27 4.95 -6.59 -8.76
CA GLN A 27 4.58 -7.26 -7.50
C GLN A 27 5.23 -8.64 -7.39
N GLU A 28 5.40 -9.34 -8.51
CA GLU A 28 6.10 -10.63 -8.61
C GLU A 28 7.58 -10.57 -8.22
N LEU A 29 8.17 -9.37 -8.17
CA LEU A 29 9.56 -9.14 -7.76
C LEU A 29 9.68 -8.53 -6.36
N ASP A 30 8.55 -8.25 -5.70
CA ASP A 30 8.57 -7.69 -4.36
C ASP A 30 9.02 -8.77 -3.36
N GLU A 31 9.99 -8.43 -2.52
CA GLU A 31 10.52 -9.33 -1.49
C GLU A 31 9.99 -8.90 -0.11
N ILE A 32 9.29 -9.80 0.56
CA ILE A 32 8.74 -9.57 1.91
C ILE A 32 9.74 -10.08 2.95
N ILE A 33 10.18 -9.19 3.83
CA ILE A 33 11.16 -9.47 4.88
C ILE A 33 10.49 -9.26 6.23
N LYS A 34 10.27 -10.35 6.97
CA LYS A 34 9.81 -10.29 8.36
C LYS A 34 10.99 -9.94 9.26
N THR A 35 10.85 -8.88 10.05
CA THR A 35 11.92 -8.41 10.95
C THR A 35 11.37 -7.81 12.23
N LYS A 36 12.26 -7.29 13.09
CA LYS A 36 11.96 -6.63 14.36
C LYS A 36 12.37 -5.16 14.34
N VAL A 37 11.61 -4.36 15.07
CA VAL A 37 11.96 -2.97 15.38
C VAL A 37 13.17 -2.95 16.31
N VAL A 38 14.21 -2.23 15.92
CA VAL A 38 15.46 -2.07 16.68
C VAL A 38 15.45 -0.76 17.46
N LYS A 39 14.82 0.30 16.91
CA LYS A 39 14.74 1.61 17.55
C LYS A 39 13.41 2.29 17.24
N VAL A 40 12.81 2.89 18.26
CA VAL A 40 11.62 3.74 18.12
C VAL A 40 11.99 5.16 18.57
N GLY A 41 11.86 6.11 17.66
CA GLY A 41 11.94 7.54 17.95
C GLY A 41 10.57 8.20 17.81
N ARG A 42 10.52 9.52 18.03
CA ARG A 42 9.28 10.30 17.90
C ARG A 42 8.75 10.37 16.45
N ARG A 43 9.67 10.36 15.48
CA ARG A 43 9.38 10.48 14.04
C ARG A 43 9.89 9.29 13.23
N TYR A 44 10.95 8.65 13.71
CA TYR A 44 11.69 7.64 12.96
C TYR A 44 11.61 6.28 13.63
N ILE A 45 11.62 5.22 12.83
CA ILE A 45 11.71 3.84 13.28
C ILE A 45 12.82 3.15 12.55
N SER A 46 13.68 2.44 13.26
CA SER A 46 14.75 1.65 12.66
C SER A 46 14.46 0.17 12.83
N VAL A 47 14.70 -0.60 11.77
CA VAL A 47 14.52 -2.05 11.72
C VAL A 47 15.78 -2.69 11.15
N ASP A 48 16.04 -3.94 11.53
CA ASP A 48 17.15 -4.72 10.97
C ASP A 48 16.68 -5.41 9.68
N ILE A 49 17.36 -5.19 8.57
CA ILE A 49 17.11 -5.87 7.30
C ILE A 49 18.35 -6.69 6.97
N LYS A 50 18.33 -7.97 7.35
CA LYS A 50 19.40 -8.94 7.04
C LYS A 50 20.80 -8.45 7.45
N GLY A 51 20.92 -7.82 8.61
CA GLY A 51 22.18 -7.29 9.15
C GLY A 51 22.42 -5.80 8.88
N PHE A 52 21.52 -5.12 8.15
CA PHE A 52 21.60 -3.68 7.89
C PHE A 52 20.47 -2.93 8.57
N ILE A 53 20.77 -1.84 9.27
CA ILE A 53 19.73 -1.04 9.92
C ILE A 53 19.18 -0.02 8.92
N GLU A 54 17.91 -0.16 8.57
CA GLU A 54 17.18 0.83 7.77
C GLU A 54 16.27 1.67 8.66
N THR A 55 16.17 2.96 8.38
CA THR A 55 15.36 3.91 9.17
C THR A 55 14.24 4.52 8.34
N PHE A 56 13.01 4.31 8.81
CA PHE A 56 11.77 4.76 8.20
C PHE A 56 11.25 6.03 8.88
N ASP A 57 10.70 6.92 8.08
CA ASP A 57 10.14 8.20 8.52
C ASP A 57 8.61 8.16 8.49
N SER A 58 7.98 8.42 9.64
CA SER A 58 6.53 8.52 9.75
C SER A 58 5.92 9.64 8.88
N GLN A 59 6.68 10.68 8.56
CA GLN A 59 6.23 11.75 7.66
C GLN A 59 6.30 11.37 6.18
N LYS A 60 6.94 10.24 5.84
CA LYS A 60 7.03 9.71 4.47
C LYS A 60 6.28 8.38 4.33
N ASP A 61 5.21 8.22 5.11
CA ASP A 61 4.41 6.98 5.16
C ASP A 61 5.24 5.72 5.39
N PHE A 62 6.37 5.83 6.09
CA PHE A 62 7.33 4.75 6.28
C PHE A 62 7.77 4.10 4.96
N LYS A 63 8.06 4.94 3.96
CA LYS A 63 8.67 4.56 2.69
C LYS A 63 10.07 5.17 2.55
N ILE A 64 11.03 4.34 2.14
CA ILE A 64 12.38 4.77 1.79
C ILE A 64 12.46 4.81 0.27
N TYR A 65 12.80 5.97 -0.29
CA TYR A 65 12.85 6.20 -1.72
C TYR A 65 14.28 6.08 -2.25
N ASN A 66 14.43 5.65 -3.50
CA ASN A 66 15.70 5.69 -4.22
C ASN A 66 15.93 7.09 -4.85
N GLN A 67 17.05 7.25 -5.55
CA GLN A 67 17.43 8.51 -6.23
C GLN A 67 16.45 8.99 -7.33
N TYR A 68 15.47 8.17 -7.70
CA TYR A 68 14.45 8.47 -8.71
C TYR A 68 13.07 8.66 -8.09
N ASP A 69 12.99 8.96 -6.78
CA ASP A 69 11.76 9.10 -6.01
C ASP A 69 10.83 7.88 -6.11
N LYS A 70 11.42 6.68 -6.27
CA LYS A 70 10.67 5.42 -6.25
C LYS A 70 10.83 4.72 -4.91
N PRO A 71 9.76 4.21 -4.29
CA PRO A 71 9.84 3.40 -3.09
C PRO A 71 10.80 2.22 -3.32
N ARG A 72 11.84 2.14 -2.52
CA ARG A 72 12.79 1.03 -2.44
C ARG A 72 12.38 0.07 -1.33
N PHE A 73 11.99 0.61 -0.19
CA PHE A 73 11.46 -0.15 0.94
C PHE A 73 10.18 0.47 1.47
N GLU A 74 9.23 -0.37 1.85
CA GLU A 74 7.96 0.00 2.47
C GLU A 74 7.77 -0.80 3.75
N LEU A 75 7.37 -0.15 4.85
CA LEU A 75 7.15 -0.81 6.14
C LEU A 75 5.65 -1.06 6.38
N TYR A 76 5.33 -2.26 6.86
CA TYR A 76 3.99 -2.71 7.20
C TYR A 76 3.97 -3.36 8.60
N LEU A 77 2.86 -3.22 9.32
CA LEU A 77 2.68 -3.86 10.63
C LEU A 77 2.43 -5.35 10.47
N THR A 78 1.63 -5.71 9.47
CA THR A 78 1.33 -7.09 9.11
C THR A 78 1.56 -7.31 7.62
N GLU A 79 1.81 -8.56 7.26
CA GLU A 79 1.84 -8.99 5.85
C GLU A 79 0.49 -8.74 5.15
N LYS A 80 -0.61 -8.88 5.89
CA LYS A 80 -1.95 -8.62 5.38
C LYS A 80 -2.12 -7.17 4.92
N ASP A 81 -1.58 -6.20 5.67
CA ASP A 81 -1.69 -4.78 5.32
C ASP A 81 -1.10 -4.48 3.93
N TYR A 82 0.02 -5.12 3.61
CA TYR A 82 0.65 -5.02 2.31
C TYR A 82 -0.25 -5.56 1.19
N PHE A 83 -0.76 -6.77 1.34
CA PHE A 83 -1.64 -7.37 0.34
C PHE A 83 -2.98 -6.63 0.20
N ASP A 84 -3.52 -6.10 1.31
CA ASP A 84 -4.72 -5.29 1.30
C ASP A 84 -4.49 -3.96 0.55
N GLU A 85 -3.34 -3.29 0.73
CA GLU A 85 -2.96 -2.09 -0.05
C GLU A 85 -2.91 -2.42 -1.55
N LEU A 86 -2.26 -3.52 -1.93
CA LEU A 86 -2.18 -3.96 -3.33
C LEU A 86 -3.57 -4.25 -3.92
N LYS A 87 -4.41 -4.97 -3.17
CA LYS A 87 -5.77 -5.32 -3.60
C LYS A 87 -6.63 -4.06 -3.74
N LYS A 88 -6.55 -3.13 -2.79
CA LYS A 88 -7.25 -1.84 -2.83
C LYS A 88 -6.85 -1.03 -4.06
N ALA A 89 -5.55 -0.93 -4.36
CA ALA A 89 -5.06 -0.23 -5.54
C ALA A 89 -5.56 -0.87 -6.85
N LYS A 90 -5.59 -2.21 -6.94
CA LYS A 90 -6.10 -2.94 -8.11
C LYS A 90 -7.60 -2.71 -8.32
N LEU A 91 -8.39 -2.81 -7.25
CA LEU A 91 -9.84 -2.57 -7.29
C LEU A 91 -10.14 -1.13 -7.67
N SER A 92 -9.45 -0.17 -7.07
CA SER A 92 -9.61 1.26 -7.38
C SER A 92 -9.37 1.56 -8.87
N ARG A 93 -8.29 1.01 -9.46
CA ARG A 93 -8.04 1.17 -10.91
C ARG A 93 -9.16 0.56 -11.76
N LYS A 94 -9.66 -0.62 -11.39
CA LYS A 94 -10.74 -1.30 -12.12
C LYS A 94 -12.03 -0.49 -12.07
N ILE A 95 -12.39 0.01 -10.89
CA ILE A 95 -13.57 0.85 -10.68
C ILE A 95 -13.44 2.15 -11.49
N LYS A 96 -12.31 2.84 -11.37
CA LYS A 96 -12.05 4.06 -12.14
C LYS A 96 -12.18 3.83 -13.64
N SER A 97 -11.50 2.81 -14.18
CA SER A 97 -11.57 2.47 -15.61
C SER A 97 -13.00 2.19 -16.07
N PHE A 98 -13.80 1.49 -15.26
CA PHE A 98 -15.19 1.23 -15.59
C PHE A 98 -16.03 2.51 -15.71
N PHE A 99 -15.85 3.44 -14.77
CA PHE A 99 -16.60 4.71 -14.77
C PHE A 99 -16.08 5.73 -15.78
N ASP A 100 -14.77 5.74 -16.06
CA ASP A 100 -14.17 6.56 -17.12
C ASP A 100 -14.72 6.12 -18.51
N ASP A 101 -14.93 4.82 -18.72
CA ASP A 101 -15.49 4.25 -19.94
C ASP A 101 -17.04 4.16 -19.93
N TYR A 102 -17.69 4.67 -18.88
CA TYR A 102 -19.15 4.60 -18.75
C TYR A 102 -19.83 5.40 -19.86
N SER A 103 -20.51 4.68 -20.74
CA SER A 103 -21.15 5.19 -21.94
C SER A 103 -22.59 4.69 -22.04
N TYR A 104 -23.34 5.20 -23.01
CA TYR A 104 -24.73 4.80 -23.28
C TYR A 104 -24.90 3.26 -23.42
N LYS A 105 -23.86 2.55 -23.85
CA LYS A 105 -23.84 1.08 -23.90
C LYS A 105 -24.06 0.45 -22.52
N TYR A 106 -23.46 0.99 -21.47
CA TYR A 106 -23.60 0.48 -20.11
C TYR A 106 -24.95 0.85 -19.49
N TYR A 107 -25.50 2.03 -19.81
CA TYR A 107 -26.84 2.43 -19.40
C TYR A 107 -27.92 1.41 -19.82
N LEU A 108 -27.77 0.81 -21.00
CA LEU A 108 -28.73 -0.21 -21.49
C LEU A 108 -28.57 -1.60 -20.84
N ILE A 109 -27.44 -1.88 -20.19
CA ILE A 109 -27.10 -3.21 -19.67
C ILE A 109 -27.28 -3.28 -18.15
N ILE A 110 -26.96 -2.20 -17.44
CA ILE A 110 -27.06 -2.16 -15.97
C ILE A 110 -28.52 -1.98 -15.58
N SER A 111 -28.99 -2.80 -14.65
CA SER A 111 -30.35 -2.71 -14.13
C SER A 111 -30.54 -1.44 -13.28
N LEU A 112 -31.79 -0.99 -13.13
CA LEU A 112 -32.11 0.11 -12.22
C LEU A 112 -31.66 -0.19 -10.78
N GLU A 113 -31.87 -1.43 -10.32
CA GLU A 113 -31.45 -1.90 -8.99
C GLU A 113 -29.93 -1.79 -8.78
N ASP A 114 -29.13 -2.18 -9.77
CA ASP A 114 -27.68 -2.04 -9.70
C ASP A 114 -27.23 -0.57 -9.70
N LEU A 115 -27.90 0.30 -10.47
CA LEU A 115 -27.64 1.74 -10.45
C LEU A 115 -27.96 2.36 -9.09
N GLU A 116 -29.08 1.98 -8.47
CA GLU A 116 -29.44 2.40 -7.12
C GLU A 116 -28.42 1.91 -6.09
N ASN A 117 -27.97 0.66 -6.20
CA ASN A 117 -26.92 0.12 -5.35
C ASN A 117 -25.59 0.88 -5.49
N ILE A 118 -25.19 1.21 -6.72
CA ILE A 118 -24.01 2.03 -6.99
C ILE A 118 -24.17 3.42 -6.38
N ASN A 119 -25.33 4.06 -6.58
CA ASN A 119 -25.62 5.39 -6.05
C ASN A 119 -25.55 5.40 -4.50
N ASN A 120 -26.14 4.40 -3.85
CA ASN A 120 -26.10 4.23 -2.41
C ASN A 120 -24.68 3.98 -1.86
N ILE A 121 -23.75 3.45 -2.67
CA ILE A 121 -22.34 3.34 -2.29
C ILE A 121 -21.65 4.69 -2.41
N ILE A 122 -21.93 5.45 -3.46
CA ILE A 122 -21.36 6.79 -3.69
C ILE A 122 -21.80 7.75 -2.58
N ASP A 123 -23.09 7.78 -2.24
CA ASP A 123 -23.65 8.68 -1.22
C ASP A 123 -23.08 8.49 0.20
N LYS A 124 -22.35 7.39 0.45
CA LYS A 124 -21.68 7.12 1.74
C LYS A 124 -20.34 7.85 1.88
N TYR A 125 -19.78 8.42 0.82
CA TYR A 125 -18.44 9.01 0.76
C TYR A 125 -18.46 10.45 0.25
#